data_AF-A0A9Q0SFN0-F1
#
_entry.id   AF-A0A9Q0SFN0-F1
#
_cell.length_a   1.000
_cell.length_b   1.000
_cell.length_c   1.000
_cell.angle_alpha   90.00
_cell.angle_beta   90.00
_cell.angle_gamma   90.00
#
_symmetry.space_group_name_H-M   'P 1'
#
loop_
_entity.id
_entity.type
_entity.pdbx_description
1 polymer ?
#
loop_
_entity_poly.entity_id
_entity_poly.type
_entity_poly.pdbx_seq_one_letter_code
_entity_poly.pdbx_strand_id
1 'polypeptide(L)'
;MNNMGDDSNKINTLVPVDLVIDHSVQVDVARSENTVQANMELEFQRNKERFAFLKWGSNAFQNMLVVPPGSGIVHQVNLEYLGRVVFNTNGLLYPDSVVGRDSHTIMIDGLGVAGWGVGGIEAEAAMLG
;
A
#
# COMPACT_ATOMS: atom_id res chain seq x y z
N MET A 1 -21.09 1.06 12.92
CA MET A 1 -21.64 2.28 12.29
C MET A 1 -23.13 2.20 11.98
N ASN A 2 -23.72 1.01 11.77
CA ASN A 2 -25.19 0.85 11.75
C ASN A 2 -25.92 1.28 13.05
N ASN A 3 -25.19 1.42 14.17
CA ASN A 3 -25.76 1.81 15.45
C ASN A 3 -26.10 3.31 15.55
N MET A 4 -25.55 4.15 14.65
CA MET A 4 -25.82 5.60 14.63
C MET A 4 -26.72 6.02 13.45
N GLY A 5 -27.17 5.08 12.62
CA GLY A 5 -28.12 5.30 11.53
C GLY A 5 -27.58 6.04 10.30
N ASP A 6 -26.27 6.33 10.25
CA ASP A 6 -25.65 7.00 9.09
C ASP A 6 -25.09 5.98 8.07
N ASP A 7 -24.91 6.43 6.83
CA ASP A 7 -24.42 5.62 5.72
C ASP A 7 -22.94 5.23 5.94
N SER A 8 -22.69 3.94 6.12
CA SER A 8 -21.34 3.41 6.29
C SER A 8 -20.46 3.58 5.06
N ASN A 9 -21.05 3.74 3.87
CA ASN A 9 -20.30 3.92 2.63
C ASN A 9 -19.58 5.27 2.55
N LYS A 10 -19.91 6.21 3.45
CA LYS A 10 -19.13 7.44 3.63
C LYS A 10 -17.70 7.17 4.10
N ILE A 11 -17.45 6.04 4.76
CA ILE A 11 -16.10 5.61 5.11
C ILE A 11 -15.49 4.93 3.89
N ASN A 12 -14.93 5.73 2.99
CA ASN A 12 -14.23 5.27 1.81
C ASN A 12 -13.06 6.21 1.47
N THR A 13 -12.05 5.67 0.81
CA THR A 13 -10.84 6.40 0.44
C THR A 13 -11.15 7.49 -0.60
N LEU A 14 -10.93 8.76 -0.28
CA LEU A 14 -11.12 9.90 -1.19
C LEU A 14 -9.92 10.17 -2.10
N VAL A 15 -8.76 9.60 -1.75
CA VAL A 15 -7.52 9.66 -2.53
C VAL A 15 -7.06 8.26 -2.93
N PRO A 16 -6.20 8.11 -3.96
CA PRO A 16 -5.58 6.84 -4.28
C PRO A 16 -4.76 6.30 -3.10
N VAL A 17 -4.93 5.01 -2.80
CA VAL A 17 -4.19 4.30 -1.76
C VAL A 17 -3.55 3.07 -2.35
N ASP A 18 -2.22 3.02 -2.30
CA ASP A 18 -1.43 1.89 -2.79
C ASP A 18 -0.80 1.17 -1.57
N LEU A 19 -1.21 -0.08 -1.33
CA LEU A 19 -0.68 -0.92 -0.24
C LEU A 19 0.23 -1.99 -0.80
N VAL A 20 1.49 -2.00 -0.40
CA VAL A 20 2.48 -3.01 -0.80
C VAL A 20 2.71 -3.99 0.35
N ILE A 21 2.64 -5.29 0.06
CA ILE A 21 2.91 -6.35 1.03
C ILE A 21 4.38 -6.79 0.87
N ASP A 22 5.24 -6.31 1.76
CA ASP A 22 6.69 -6.53 1.69
C ASP A 22 7.32 -6.89 3.05
N HIS A 23 6.64 -6.61 4.17
CA HIS A 23 7.11 -6.88 5.53
C HIS A 23 6.66 -8.24 6.12
N SER A 24 6.22 -9.19 5.29
CA SER A 24 5.74 -10.51 5.75
C SER A 24 6.65 -11.68 5.40
N VAL A 25 7.44 -11.57 4.33
CA VAL A 25 8.35 -12.63 3.89
C VAL A 25 9.55 -12.74 4.85
N GLN A 26 9.99 -13.97 5.10
CA GLN A 26 11.15 -14.26 5.94
C GLN A 26 12.12 -15.16 5.18
N VAL A 27 13.39 -15.12 5.58
CA VAL A 27 14.42 -15.99 5.01
C VAL A 27 14.49 -17.28 5.84
N ASP A 28 13.51 -18.17 5.68
CA ASP A 28 13.47 -19.47 6.35
C ASP A 28 14.47 -20.46 5.72
N VAL A 29 14.59 -20.42 4.39
CA VAL A 29 15.52 -21.22 3.59
C VAL A 29 16.45 -20.28 2.82
N ALA A 30 17.75 -20.59 2.80
CA ALA A 30 18.77 -19.88 2.04
C ALA A 30 19.70 -20.85 1.31
N ARG A 31 20.42 -20.35 0.28
CA ARG A 31 21.45 -21.11 -0.47
C ARG A 31 20.95 -22.41 -1.13
N SER A 32 19.74 -22.38 -1.69
CA SER A 32 19.15 -23.45 -2.50
C SER A 32 18.41 -22.84 -3.69
N GLU A 33 18.34 -23.57 -4.80
CA GLU A 33 17.63 -23.13 -6.01
C GLU A 33 16.13 -22.92 -5.73
N ASN A 34 15.56 -23.68 -4.79
CA ASN A 34 14.13 -23.60 -4.44
C ASN A 34 13.81 -22.60 -3.31
N THR A 35 14.77 -21.74 -2.92
CA THR A 35 14.63 -20.82 -1.77
C THR A 35 13.45 -19.88 -1.90
N VAL A 36 13.29 -19.22 -3.05
CA VAL A 36 12.22 -18.25 -3.28
C VAL A 36 10.85 -18.93 -3.12
N GLN A 37 10.64 -20.06 -3.78
CA GLN A 37 9.36 -20.78 -3.71
C GLN A 37 9.06 -21.25 -2.28
N ALA A 38 10.04 -21.82 -1.58
CA ALA A 38 9.86 -22.33 -0.22
C ALA A 38 9.50 -21.21 0.77
N ASN A 39 10.19 -20.07 0.71
CA ASN A 39 9.91 -18.93 1.61
C ASN A 39 8.55 -18.29 1.31
N MET A 40 8.16 -18.19 0.03
CA MET A 40 6.84 -17.67 -0.37
C MET A 40 5.69 -18.59 0.09
N GLU A 41 5.89 -19.90 0.03
CA GLU A 41 4.89 -20.86 0.51
C GLU A 41 4.68 -20.75 2.04
N LEU A 42 5.78 -20.64 2.80
CA LEU A 42 5.72 -20.42 4.24
C LEU A 42 5.09 -19.07 4.61
N GLU A 43 5.41 -18.00 3.86
CA GLU A 43 4.79 -16.68 4.04
C GLU A 43 3.27 -16.76 3.88
N PHE A 44 2.80 -17.41 2.82
CA PHE A 44 1.37 -17.54 2.54
C PHE A 44 0.65 -18.38 3.59
N GLN A 45 1.28 -19.46 4.07
CA GLN A 45 0.74 -20.27 5.16
C GLN A 45 0.60 -19.48 6.46
N ARG A 46 1.63 -18.69 6.82
CA ARG A 46 1.66 -17.91 8.08
C ARG A 46 0.73 -16.70 8.07
N ASN A 47 0.53 -16.06 6.92
CA ASN A 47 -0.19 -14.79 6.81
C ASN A 47 -1.53 -14.89 6.07
N LYS A 48 -2.06 -16.11 5.88
CA LYS A 48 -3.29 -16.37 5.12
C LYS A 48 -4.46 -15.47 5.52
N GLU A 49 -4.71 -15.30 6.82
CA GLU A 49 -5.80 -14.46 7.33
C GLU A 49 -5.57 -12.97 7.02
N ARG A 50 -4.35 -12.48 7.23
CA ARG A 50 -3.97 -11.09 6.92
C ARG A 50 -4.13 -10.80 5.42
N PHE A 51 -3.70 -11.72 4.57
CA PHE A 51 -3.84 -11.56 3.11
C PHE A 51 -5.31 -11.62 2.67
N ALA A 52 -6.12 -12.48 3.29
CA ALA A 52 -7.57 -12.50 3.06
C ALA A 52 -8.23 -11.18 3.49
N PHE A 53 -7.83 -10.61 4.62
CA PHE A 53 -8.34 -9.33 5.11
C PHE A 53 -7.94 -8.16 4.19
N LEU A 54 -6.67 -8.09 3.76
CA LEU A 54 -6.20 -7.06 2.83
C LEU A 54 -6.89 -7.18 1.46
N LYS A 55 -7.08 -8.41 0.97
CA LYS A 55 -7.84 -8.67 -0.25
C LYS A 55 -9.31 -8.28 -0.12
N TRP A 56 -9.93 -8.52 1.04
CA TRP A 56 -11.27 -8.02 1.30
C TRP A 56 -11.29 -6.48 1.27
N GLY A 57 -10.34 -5.84 1.94
CA GLY A 57 -10.22 -4.37 1.98
C GLY A 57 -10.09 -3.75 0.59
N SER A 58 -9.27 -4.34 -0.28
CA SER A 58 -9.10 -3.87 -1.67
C SER A 58 -10.38 -3.96 -2.52
N ASN A 59 -11.35 -4.80 -2.12
CA ASN A 59 -12.65 -4.89 -2.78
C ASN A 59 -13.72 -4.05 -2.09
N ALA A 60 -13.54 -3.76 -0.79
CA ALA A 60 -14.47 -2.97 0.01
C ALA A 60 -14.29 -1.46 -0.21
N PHE A 61 -13.07 -1.01 -0.50
CA PHE A 61 -12.74 0.40 -0.75
C PHE A 61 -12.46 0.65 -2.23
N GLN A 62 -12.95 1.78 -2.77
CA GLN A 62 -12.93 2.02 -4.22
C GLN A 62 -11.56 2.42 -4.78
N ASN A 63 -10.74 3.14 -4.02
CA ASN A 63 -9.45 3.68 -4.48
C ASN A 63 -8.26 2.97 -3.84
N MET A 64 -8.42 1.68 -3.51
CA MET A 64 -7.39 0.88 -2.84
C MET A 64 -6.81 -0.18 -3.78
N LEU A 65 -5.52 -0.01 -4.11
CA LEU A 65 -4.72 -1.02 -4.80
C LEU A 65 -3.91 -1.82 -3.77
N VAL A 66 -3.83 -3.14 -3.94
CA VAL A 66 -2.96 -4.01 -3.14
C VAL A 66 -1.96 -4.71 -4.06
N VAL A 67 -0.68 -4.42 -3.85
CA VAL A 67 0.44 -5.12 -4.49
C VAL A 67 0.76 -6.36 -3.66
N PRO A 68 0.71 -7.57 -4.26
CA PRO A 68 0.82 -8.83 -3.54
C PRO A 68 2.25 -9.09 -3.00
N PRO A 69 2.41 -10.04 -2.06
CA PRO A 69 3.73 -10.43 -1.59
C PRO A 69 4.63 -10.95 -2.72
N GLY A 70 5.93 -10.71 -2.60
CA GLY A 70 6.93 -11.12 -3.59
C GLY A 70 7.07 -10.18 -4.80
N SER A 71 6.34 -9.06 -4.84
CA SER A 71 6.44 -8.06 -5.91
C SER A 71 7.54 -7.01 -5.71
N GLY A 72 8.23 -7.03 -4.56
CA GLY A 72 9.29 -6.07 -4.22
C GLY A 72 9.02 -5.40 -2.87
N ILE A 73 9.78 -4.35 -2.59
CA ILE A 73 9.65 -3.51 -1.38
C ILE A 73 8.95 -2.19 -1.72
N VAL A 74 8.17 -1.65 -0.78
CA VAL A 74 7.23 -0.54 -1.00
C VAL A 74 7.88 0.66 -1.68
N HIS A 75 9.07 1.08 -1.26
CA HIS A 75 9.70 2.29 -1.79
C HIS A 75 10.34 2.08 -3.17
N GLN A 76 10.83 0.88 -3.46
CA GLN A 76 11.34 0.54 -4.80
C GLN A 76 10.18 0.45 -5.79
N VAL A 77 9.10 -0.25 -5.42
CA VAL A 77 7.87 -0.32 -6.22
C VAL A 77 7.28 1.08 -6.41
N ASN A 78 7.36 1.95 -5.42
CA ASN A 78 6.92 3.33 -5.54
C ASN A 78 7.74 4.09 -6.59
N LEU A 79 9.07 4.03 -6.53
CA LEU A 79 9.94 4.71 -7.51
C LEU A 79 9.80 4.17 -8.93
N GLU A 80 9.64 2.86 -9.09
CA GLU A 80 9.67 2.20 -10.40
C GLU A 80 8.30 2.12 -11.08
N TYR A 81 7.20 2.16 -10.30
CA TYR A 81 5.86 1.86 -10.82
C TYR A 81 4.73 2.77 -10.33
N LEU A 82 4.66 3.09 -9.04
CA LEU A 82 3.49 3.81 -8.48
C LEU A 82 3.62 5.34 -8.53
N GLY A 83 4.84 5.86 -8.47
CA GLY A 83 5.14 7.29 -8.50
C GLY A 83 4.76 7.90 -9.85
N ARG A 84 3.89 8.91 -9.82
CA ARG A 84 3.30 9.51 -11.03
C ARG A 84 4.04 10.76 -11.46
N VAL A 85 4.72 11.43 -10.53
CA VAL A 85 5.39 12.75 -10.70
C VAL A 85 4.40 13.90 -10.97
N VAL A 86 3.48 13.72 -11.92
CA VAL A 86 2.38 14.63 -12.22
C VAL A 86 1.10 13.81 -12.38
N PHE A 87 0.07 14.16 -11.61
CA PHE A 87 -1.27 13.64 -11.82
C PHE A 87 -2.00 14.41 -12.93
N ASN A 88 -2.91 13.73 -13.61
CA ASN A 88 -3.87 14.32 -14.53
C ASN A 88 -5.28 13.87 -14.15
N THR A 89 -6.04 14.75 -13.51
CA THR A 89 -7.42 14.48 -13.10
C THR A 89 -8.35 15.38 -13.89
N ASN A 90 -9.04 14.81 -14.88
CA ASN A 90 -10.00 15.52 -15.75
C ASN A 90 -9.40 16.77 -16.44
N GLY A 91 -8.13 16.69 -16.88
CA GLY A 91 -7.43 17.80 -17.54
C GLY A 91 -6.75 18.77 -16.57
N LEU A 92 -6.93 18.60 -15.26
CA LEU A 92 -6.15 19.32 -14.26
C LEU A 92 -4.84 18.59 -14.00
N LEU A 93 -3.73 19.25 -14.30
CA LEU A 93 -2.38 18.77 -13.99
C LEU A 93 -1.91 19.34 -12.65
N TYR A 94 -1.41 18.48 -11.77
CA TYR A 94 -0.85 18.88 -10.47
C TYR A 94 0.29 17.94 -10.07
N PRO A 95 1.26 18.41 -9.27
CA PRO A 95 2.38 17.58 -8.82
C PRO A 95 1.87 16.41 -7.98
N ASP A 96 2.56 15.29 -8.09
CA ASP A 96 2.41 14.17 -7.18
C ASP A 96 2.94 14.55 -5.78
N SER A 97 2.29 14.01 -4.75
CA SER A 97 2.70 14.12 -3.36
C SER A 97 2.14 12.93 -2.58
N VAL A 98 2.88 12.41 -1.60
CA VAL A 98 2.48 11.19 -0.87
C VAL A 98 2.85 11.24 0.61
N VAL A 99 1.92 10.80 1.45
CA VAL A 99 2.22 10.41 2.83
C VAL A 99 2.07 8.90 2.96
N GLY A 100 3.00 8.26 3.66
CA GLY A 100 3.02 6.80 3.81
C GLY A 100 3.13 6.37 5.26
N ARG A 101 2.62 5.17 5.58
CA ARG A 101 2.74 4.56 6.92
C ARG A 101 4.12 3.92 7.15
N ASP A 102 5.16 4.49 6.57
CA ASP A 102 6.55 4.04 6.66
C ASP A 102 7.47 5.27 6.67
N SER A 103 8.48 5.27 7.55
CA SER A 103 9.38 6.43 7.70
C SER A 103 10.20 6.73 6.44
N HIS A 104 10.47 5.73 5.61
CA HIS A 104 11.29 5.87 4.41
C HIS A 104 10.49 6.31 3.19
N THR A 105 9.21 6.69 3.33
CA THR A 105 8.44 7.30 2.23
C THR A 105 9.16 8.50 1.60
N ILE A 106 10.04 9.18 2.36
CA ILE A 106 10.97 10.20 1.86
C ILE A 106 11.85 9.74 0.69
N MET A 107 11.98 8.44 0.42
CA MET A 107 12.76 7.92 -0.70
C MET A 107 12.22 8.41 -2.05
N ILE A 108 10.91 8.68 -2.15
CA ILE A 108 10.26 9.18 -3.36
C ILE A 108 10.68 10.62 -3.69
N ASP A 109 11.22 11.37 -2.71
CA ASP A 109 11.72 12.74 -2.90
C ASP A 109 12.85 12.79 -3.93
N GLY A 110 13.61 11.69 -4.08
CA GLY A 110 14.64 11.54 -5.11
C GLY A 110 14.09 11.60 -6.55
N LEU A 111 12.78 11.37 -6.73
CA LEU A 111 12.07 11.47 -8.01
C LEU A 111 11.39 12.85 -8.20
N GLY A 112 11.55 13.77 -7.25
CA GLY A 112 10.91 15.09 -7.29
C GLY A 112 9.44 15.11 -6.85
N VAL A 113 8.97 14.03 -6.21
CA VAL A 113 7.65 13.92 -5.59
C VAL A 113 7.79 14.26 -4.11
N ALA A 114 7.03 15.22 -3.59
CA ALA A 114 7.10 15.55 -2.17
C ALA A 114 6.42 14.47 -1.32
N GLY A 115 7.17 13.75 -0.48
CA GLY A 115 6.57 12.75 0.41
C GLY A 115 7.31 12.48 1.71
N TRP A 116 6.56 11.99 2.71
CA TRP A 116 7.12 11.68 4.02
C TRP A 116 6.30 10.62 4.78
N GLY A 117 6.94 10.04 5.79
CA GLY A 117 6.31 9.07 6.68
C GLY A 117 5.40 9.73 7.72
N VAL A 118 4.25 9.11 7.97
CA VAL A 118 3.29 9.49 9.02
C VAL A 118 2.79 8.26 9.79
N GLY A 119 2.11 8.48 10.91
CA GLY A 119 1.45 7.41 11.66
C GLY A 119 0.21 6.85 10.94
N GLY A 120 -0.31 5.74 11.44
CA GLY A 120 -1.46 5.07 10.85
C GLY A 120 -2.75 5.91 10.90
N ILE A 121 -2.95 6.64 12.01
CA ILE A 121 -4.14 7.47 12.23
C ILE A 121 -4.11 8.69 11.30
N GLU A 122 -2.95 9.31 11.13
CA GLU A 122 -2.77 10.45 10.23
C GLU A 122 -2.98 10.03 8.77
N ALA A 123 -2.48 8.85 8.38
CA ALA A 123 -2.74 8.30 7.06
C ALA A 123 -4.23 8.00 6.83
N GLU A 124 -4.91 7.40 7.81
CA GLU A 124 -6.35 7.13 7.74
C GLU A 124 -7.18 8.42 7.67
N ALA A 125 -6.79 9.46 8.41
CA ALA A 125 -7.41 10.78 8.30
C ALA A 125 -7.22 11.37 6.90
N ALA A 126 -6.00 11.34 6.35
CA ALA A 126 -5.74 11.80 4.98
C ALA A 126 -6.53 11.01 3.92
N MET A 127 -6.78 9.71 4.13
CA MET A 127 -7.59 8.89 3.24
C MET A 127 -9.06 9.32 3.21
N LEU A 128 -9.58 9.91 4.29
CA LEU A 128 -10.99 10.29 4.44
C LEU A 128 -11.28 11.77 4.12
N GLY A 129 -10.25 12.56 3.82
CA GLY A 129 -10.34 14.01 3.58
C GLY A 129 -10.50 14.83 4.85
#